data_AF-A0A0F8YKE1-F1
#
_entry.id   AF-A0A0F8YKE1-F1
#
_cell.length_a   1.000
_cell.length_b   1.000
_cell.length_c   1.000
_cell.angle_alpha   90.00
_cell.angle_beta   90.00
_cell.angle_gamma   90.00
#
_symmetry.space_group_name_H-M   'P 1'
#
loop_
_entity.id
_entity.type
_entity.pdbx_description
1 polymer ?
#
loop_
_entity_poly.entity_id
_entity_poly.type
_entity_poly.pdbx_seq_one_letter_code
_entity_poly.pdbx_strand_id
1 'polypeptide(L)'
;MAASEIYCDYGLGDDASGDGTQGLPYKTAQKAFDVIHARAAPSPNHTGWGTDTTVWLRDTAPYEEKVLVEEEMTASALLPLVIEGYTNTPGDGGIATFDGTNTETYAFRLESEFGADNNNYYWVVKNIEFKRYTDTAWDGVWGGGHMTNVLFQHCRFGNNATALYGNAGYSILDCWLHD
;
A
#
# COMPACT_ATOMS: atom_id res chain seq x y z
N MET A 1 -4.93 22.00 2.96
CA MET A 1 -4.63 21.51 1.60
C MET A 1 -5.73 20.52 1.26
N ALA A 2 -6.17 20.43 0.01
CA ALA A 2 -7.19 19.43 -0.36
C ALA A 2 -6.59 18.03 -0.26
N ALA A 3 -7.40 17.04 0.12
CA ALA A 3 -7.01 15.64 0.07
C ALA A 3 -6.45 15.30 -1.32
N SER A 4 -5.33 14.60 -1.37
CA SER A 4 -4.69 14.19 -2.62
C SER A 4 -5.13 12.79 -2.97
N GLU A 5 -5.88 12.64 -4.05
CA GLU A 5 -6.18 11.32 -4.61
C GLU A 5 -5.14 10.95 -5.67
N ILE A 6 -4.66 9.71 -5.64
CA ILE A 6 -3.77 9.14 -6.64
C ILE A 6 -4.37 7.83 -7.11
N TYR A 7 -4.46 7.65 -8.43
CA TYR A 7 -5.11 6.50 -9.04
C TYR A 7 -4.08 5.61 -9.73
N CYS A 8 -4.20 4.31 -9.48
CA CYS A 8 -3.45 3.26 -10.16
C CYS A 8 -4.42 2.29 -10.84
N ASP A 9 -4.04 1.77 -12.00
CA ASP A 9 -4.77 0.76 -12.76
C ASP A 9 -3.73 -0.08 -13.51
N TYR A 10 -3.46 -1.31 -13.06
CA TYR A 10 -2.41 -2.13 -13.67
C TYR A 10 -2.71 -2.51 -15.13
N GLY A 11 -4.00 -2.63 -15.47
CA GLY A 11 -4.46 -3.01 -16.80
C GLY A 11 -4.44 -1.86 -17.82
N LEU A 12 -4.64 -0.61 -17.38
CA LEU A 12 -4.82 0.54 -18.27
C LEU A 12 -3.86 1.72 -18.02
N GLY A 13 -3.18 1.75 -16.88
CA GLY A 13 -2.30 2.84 -16.48
C GLY A 13 -0.93 2.79 -17.16
N ASP A 14 -0.18 3.90 -16.99
CA ASP A 14 1.17 4.06 -17.53
C ASP A 14 2.05 4.85 -16.54
N ASP A 15 3.15 4.27 -16.07
CA ASP A 15 4.05 4.94 -15.13
C ASP A 15 4.94 6.01 -15.79
N ALA A 16 5.08 5.98 -17.12
CA ALA A 16 5.87 6.94 -17.87
C ALA A 16 5.06 8.19 -18.23
N SER A 17 3.76 8.03 -18.51
CA SER A 17 2.90 9.11 -19.01
C SER A 17 1.66 9.41 -18.16
N GLY A 18 1.28 8.54 -17.23
CA GLY A 18 0.21 8.78 -16.26
C GLY A 18 0.56 9.94 -15.32
N ASP A 19 -0.47 10.66 -14.87
CA ASP A 19 -0.33 11.76 -13.91
C ASP A 19 -0.92 11.43 -12.54
N GLY A 20 -1.49 10.22 -12.40
CA GLY A 20 -2.12 9.74 -11.17
C GLY A 20 -3.55 10.24 -10.98
N THR A 21 -4.15 10.89 -11.98
CA THR A 21 -5.59 11.15 -11.99
C THR A 21 -6.37 9.92 -12.43
N GLN A 22 -7.67 9.86 -12.14
CA GLN A 22 -8.52 8.74 -12.55
C GLN A 22 -8.54 8.53 -14.08
N GLY A 23 -8.37 9.61 -14.87
CA GLY A 23 -8.37 9.54 -16.33
C GLY A 23 -7.02 9.12 -16.94
N LEU A 24 -5.91 9.36 -16.22
CA LEU A 24 -4.54 9.00 -16.60
C LEU A 24 -3.83 8.36 -15.40
N PRO A 25 -4.28 7.18 -14.94
CA PRO A 25 -3.76 6.54 -13.75
C PRO A 25 -2.31 6.08 -13.96
N TYR A 26 -1.57 5.96 -12.86
CA TYR A 26 -0.31 5.21 -12.87
C TYR A 26 -0.59 3.73 -13.12
N LYS A 27 0.40 3.01 -13.63
CA LYS A 27 0.29 1.56 -13.81
C LYS A 27 0.50 0.84 -12.50
N THR A 28 1.57 1.18 -11.78
CA THR A 28 1.96 0.46 -10.56
C THR A 28 1.60 1.24 -9.30
N ALA A 29 1.39 0.52 -8.21
CA ALA A 29 1.29 1.10 -6.89
C ALA A 29 2.63 1.72 -6.48
N GLN A 30 3.76 1.09 -6.80
CA GLN A 30 5.09 1.64 -6.50
C GLN A 30 5.26 3.07 -7.04
N LYS A 31 4.83 3.32 -8.29
CA LYS A 31 4.91 4.66 -8.88
C LYS A 31 4.12 5.70 -8.08
N ALA A 32 2.96 5.33 -7.53
CA ALA A 32 2.20 6.23 -6.67
C ALA A 32 2.97 6.58 -5.39
N PHE A 33 3.61 5.60 -4.75
CA PHE A 33 4.46 5.84 -3.58
C PHE A 33 5.68 6.70 -3.90
N ASP A 34 6.34 6.48 -5.05
CA ASP A 34 7.46 7.31 -5.50
C ASP A 34 7.04 8.79 -5.68
N VAL A 35 5.83 9.02 -6.19
CA VAL A 35 5.28 10.38 -6.37
C VAL A 35 4.91 11.02 -5.03
N ILE A 36 4.32 10.24 -4.10
CA ILE A 36 4.05 10.71 -2.73
C ILE A 36 5.35 11.12 -2.05
N HIS A 37 6.39 10.29 -2.17
CA HIS A 37 7.73 10.55 -1.64
C HIS A 37 8.33 11.82 -2.29
N ALA A 38 8.31 11.93 -3.62
CA ALA A 38 8.88 13.08 -4.34
C ALA A 38 8.23 14.43 -3.97
N ARG A 39 6.92 14.43 -3.65
CA ARG A 39 6.21 15.64 -3.19
C ARG A 39 6.68 16.12 -1.81
N ALA A 40 7.35 15.27 -1.04
CA ALA A 40 7.75 15.55 0.33
C ALA A 40 9.21 16.04 0.47
N ALA A 41 10.03 15.87 -0.57
CA ALA A 41 11.40 16.40 -0.62
C ALA A 41 11.39 17.90 -1.02
N PRO A 42 11.86 18.85 -0.18
CA PRO A 42 12.98 18.70 0.75
C PRO A 42 12.60 19.22 2.16
N SER A 43 11.80 18.49 2.93
CA SER A 43 11.62 18.84 4.34
C SER A 43 12.74 18.21 5.17
N PRO A 44 13.65 19.00 5.79
CA PRO A 44 14.74 18.46 6.63
C PRO A 44 14.24 17.71 7.88
N ASN A 45 12.92 17.74 8.15
CA ASN A 45 12.31 17.07 9.29
C ASN A 45 11.38 15.90 8.87
N HIS A 46 11.28 15.57 7.58
CA HIS A 46 10.35 14.56 7.04
C HIS A 46 8.90 14.68 7.58
N THR A 47 8.46 15.90 7.94
CA THR A 47 7.11 16.15 8.47
C THR A 47 6.14 16.50 7.33
N GLY A 48 5.04 15.75 7.17
CA GLY A 48 3.94 16.05 6.23
C GLY A 48 3.80 15.13 5.01
N TRP A 49 4.32 13.90 5.09
CA TRP A 49 4.33 12.93 3.98
C TRP A 49 2.99 12.21 3.87
N GLY A 50 2.38 12.20 2.68
CA GLY A 50 1.17 11.40 2.40
C GLY A 50 -0.03 11.70 3.31
N THR A 51 0.02 12.76 4.13
CA THR A 51 -1.11 13.17 4.97
C THR A 51 -2.29 13.52 4.09
N ASP A 52 -3.46 12.97 4.40
CA ASP A 52 -4.69 13.20 3.62
C ASP A 52 -4.57 12.72 2.17
N THR A 53 -3.73 11.70 1.92
CA THR A 53 -3.60 11.08 0.60
C THR A 53 -4.36 9.76 0.55
N THR A 54 -5.07 9.53 -0.54
CA THR A 54 -5.67 8.23 -0.86
C THR A 54 -5.08 7.69 -2.15
N VAL A 55 -4.56 6.48 -2.10
CA VAL A 55 -4.13 5.71 -3.27
C VAL A 55 -5.25 4.73 -3.63
N TRP A 56 -5.89 4.98 -4.76
CA TRP A 56 -6.95 4.17 -5.33
C TRP A 56 -6.35 3.11 -6.27
N LEU A 57 -6.55 1.84 -5.97
CA LEU A 57 -6.07 0.71 -6.76
C LEU A 57 -7.24 0.04 -7.48
N ARG A 58 -7.21 -0.02 -8.81
CA ARG A 58 -8.33 -0.57 -9.57
C ARG A 58 -8.21 -2.07 -9.77
N ASP A 59 -9.31 -2.77 -9.54
CA ASP A 59 -9.49 -4.20 -9.82
C ASP A 59 -9.77 -4.44 -11.31
N THR A 60 -8.74 -4.26 -12.15
CA THR A 60 -8.79 -4.56 -13.59
C THR A 60 -7.86 -5.70 -13.97
N ALA A 61 -6.70 -5.77 -13.31
CA ALA A 61 -5.71 -6.82 -13.44
C ALA A 61 -4.92 -6.93 -12.14
N PRO A 62 -4.33 -8.10 -11.82
CA PRO A 62 -3.47 -8.23 -10.66
C PRO A 62 -2.23 -7.34 -10.77
N TYR A 63 -1.86 -6.71 -9.66
CA TYR A 63 -0.62 -5.98 -9.49
C TYR A 63 0.51 -6.97 -9.22
N GLU A 64 1.37 -7.20 -10.20
CA GLU A 64 2.46 -8.20 -10.13
C GLU A 64 3.77 -7.62 -9.54
N GLU A 65 3.82 -6.31 -9.32
CA GLU A 65 5.00 -5.65 -8.77
C GLU A 65 5.16 -5.88 -7.26
N LYS A 66 6.36 -5.59 -6.76
CA LYS A 66 6.56 -5.35 -5.32
C LYS A 66 6.27 -3.89 -5.01
N VAL A 67 5.72 -3.64 -3.84
CA VAL A 67 5.64 -2.29 -3.27
C VAL A 67 6.59 -2.22 -2.08
N LEU A 68 7.52 -1.28 -2.17
CA LEU A 68 8.53 -0.99 -1.18
C LEU A 68 8.32 0.45 -0.71
N VAL A 69 8.05 0.60 0.58
CA VAL A 69 7.94 1.89 1.24
C VAL A 69 8.97 1.94 2.36
N GLU A 70 10.10 2.58 2.07
CA GLU A 70 11.32 2.54 2.88
C GLU A 70 11.46 3.69 3.89
N GLU A 71 10.47 4.58 4.01
CA GLU A 71 10.68 5.82 4.74
C GLU A 71 9.57 6.21 5.71
N GLU A 72 9.96 7.05 6.68
CA GLU A 72 9.11 7.61 7.73
C GLU A 72 8.05 8.52 7.13
N MET A 73 6.86 7.97 6.86
CA MET A 73 5.71 8.81 6.57
C MET A 73 5.10 9.29 7.88
N THR A 74 5.22 10.58 8.16
CA THR A 74 4.49 11.26 9.24
C THR A 74 3.03 11.49 8.86
N ALA A 75 2.32 10.40 8.54
CA ALA A 75 0.87 10.39 8.60
C ALA A 75 0.44 10.64 10.06
N SER A 76 -0.81 11.02 10.28
CA SER A 76 -1.35 11.16 11.65
C SER A 76 -2.66 10.40 11.78
N ALA A 77 -3.09 10.10 13.01
CA ALA A 77 -4.38 9.47 13.26
C ALA A 77 -5.56 10.22 12.61
N LEU A 78 -5.43 11.54 12.44
CA LEU A 78 -6.47 12.39 11.84
C LEU A 78 -6.39 12.44 10.31
N LEU A 79 -5.23 12.15 9.74
CA LEU A 79 -4.93 12.24 8.30
C LEU A 79 -4.04 11.04 7.91
N PRO A 80 -4.58 9.81 7.91
CA PRO A 80 -3.82 8.64 7.54
C PRO A 80 -3.52 8.63 6.04
N LEU A 81 -2.51 7.86 5.63
CA LEU A 81 -2.43 7.42 4.24
C LEU A 81 -3.45 6.29 4.04
N VAL A 82 -4.34 6.46 3.07
CA VAL A 82 -5.31 5.41 2.71
C VAL A 82 -4.87 4.74 1.42
N ILE A 83 -4.91 3.41 1.40
CA ILE A 83 -4.70 2.59 0.21
C ILE A 83 -5.97 1.77 0.05
N GLU A 84 -6.72 1.97 -1.02
CA GLU A 84 -8.05 1.37 -1.17
C GLU A 84 -8.28 0.78 -2.57
N GLY A 85 -8.71 -0.48 -2.59
CA GLY A 85 -9.20 -1.14 -3.79
C GLY A 85 -10.56 -0.59 -4.24
N TYR A 86 -10.80 -0.57 -5.55
CA TYR A 86 -12.10 -0.26 -6.15
C TYR A 86 -12.29 -0.97 -7.51
N THR A 87 -13.52 -1.14 -7.99
CA THR A 87 -13.78 -1.74 -9.33
C THR A 87 -13.96 -0.69 -10.42
N ASN A 88 -14.92 0.21 -10.22
CA ASN A 88 -15.38 1.18 -11.21
C ASN A 88 -15.44 2.58 -10.64
N THR A 89 -15.91 2.71 -9.40
CA THR A 89 -16.03 3.99 -8.71
C THR A 89 -15.22 3.95 -7.43
N PRO A 90 -14.38 4.97 -7.15
CA PRO A 90 -13.66 5.07 -5.88
C PRO A 90 -14.60 4.89 -4.68
N GLY A 91 -14.23 3.98 -3.77
CA GLY A 91 -15.01 3.66 -2.57
C GLY A 91 -16.16 2.67 -2.78
N ASP A 92 -16.25 2.01 -3.94
CA ASP A 92 -17.28 1.01 -4.23
C ASP A 92 -17.09 -0.36 -3.53
N GLY A 93 -15.98 -0.54 -2.81
CA GLY A 93 -15.67 -1.80 -2.12
C GLY A 93 -15.07 -2.88 -3.02
N GLY A 94 -14.68 -2.55 -4.25
CA GLY A 94 -13.94 -3.44 -5.13
C GLY A 94 -12.60 -3.87 -4.55
N ILE A 95 -12.13 -5.07 -4.88
CA ILE A 95 -10.93 -5.63 -4.28
C ILE A 95 -9.80 -5.70 -5.29
N ALA A 96 -8.80 -4.84 -5.13
CA ALA A 96 -7.58 -4.90 -5.92
C ALA A 96 -6.70 -6.06 -5.44
N THR A 97 -6.09 -6.79 -6.37
CA THR A 97 -5.26 -7.95 -6.06
C THR A 97 -3.79 -7.65 -6.30
N PHE A 98 -2.95 -7.84 -5.28
CA PHE A 98 -1.51 -7.99 -5.45
C PHE A 98 -1.18 -9.46 -5.64
N ASP A 99 -0.52 -9.78 -6.75
CA ASP A 99 -0.09 -11.13 -7.09
C ASP A 99 1.43 -11.26 -6.95
N GLY A 100 1.86 -12.09 -5.99
CA GLY A 100 3.26 -12.39 -5.68
C GLY A 100 4.02 -13.20 -6.72
N THR A 101 3.70 -13.11 -8.01
CA THR A 101 4.48 -13.77 -9.08
C THR A 101 5.90 -13.21 -9.22
N ASN A 102 6.21 -12.07 -8.59
CA ASN A 102 7.55 -11.56 -8.47
C ASN A 102 8.50 -12.53 -7.73
N THR A 103 9.80 -12.38 -7.94
CA THR A 103 10.84 -13.25 -7.33
C THR A 103 11.09 -12.95 -5.86
N GLU A 104 10.36 -12.00 -5.26
CA GLU A 104 10.57 -11.59 -3.88
C GLU A 104 9.79 -12.49 -2.91
N THR A 105 10.00 -12.25 -1.62
CA THR A 105 9.31 -12.94 -0.53
C THR A 105 8.12 -12.14 0.01
N TYR A 106 7.72 -11.02 -0.62
CA TYR A 106 6.58 -10.21 -0.19
C TYR A 106 5.87 -9.43 -1.32
N ALA A 107 4.60 -9.06 -1.13
CA ALA A 107 3.92 -8.08 -2.01
C ALA A 107 4.22 -6.66 -1.54
N PHE A 108 4.00 -6.43 -0.26
CA PHE A 108 4.18 -5.14 0.37
C PHE A 108 5.27 -5.24 1.43
N ARG A 109 6.34 -4.46 1.27
CA ARG A 109 7.35 -4.23 2.31
C ARG A 109 7.23 -2.83 2.82
N LEU A 110 7.07 -2.76 4.13
CA LEU A 110 6.97 -1.56 4.90
C LEU A 110 8.19 -1.54 5.82
N GLU A 111 9.11 -0.62 5.63
CA GLU A 111 10.35 -0.58 6.39
C GLU A 111 10.68 0.84 6.81
N SER A 112 11.22 1.00 8.03
CA SER A 112 11.89 2.23 8.42
C SER A 112 13.39 2.07 8.18
N GLU A 113 13.99 2.87 7.28
CA GLU A 113 15.44 2.90 7.11
C GLU A 113 16.21 3.41 8.34
N PHE A 114 15.54 4.16 9.22
CA PHE A 114 16.15 4.73 10.42
C PHE A 114 15.69 3.96 11.65
N GLY A 115 16.65 3.41 12.41
CA GLY A 115 16.43 2.71 13.68
C GLY A 115 15.93 3.61 14.82
N ALA A 116 14.95 4.48 14.54
CA ALA A 116 14.28 5.32 15.50
C ALA A 116 13.04 4.58 16.03
N ASP A 117 13.04 4.32 17.33
CA ASP A 117 12.09 3.44 18.04
C ASP A 117 10.63 3.94 18.08
N ASN A 118 10.25 5.00 17.35
CA ASN A 118 8.99 5.72 17.55
C ASN A 118 8.23 6.11 16.25
N ASN A 119 8.46 5.41 15.14
CA ASN A 119 7.80 5.74 13.88
C ASN A 119 6.33 5.29 13.87
N ASN A 120 5.42 6.27 13.88
CA ASN A 120 3.99 6.04 13.81
C ASN A 120 3.53 6.10 12.34
N TYR A 121 3.29 4.94 11.76
CA TYR A 121 2.74 4.78 10.42
C TYR A 121 1.21 4.74 10.50
N TYR A 122 0.54 5.89 10.41
CA TYR A 122 -0.92 5.93 10.39
C TYR A 122 -1.46 5.59 9.00
N TRP A 123 -1.62 4.30 8.73
CA TRP A 123 -2.04 3.81 7.42
C TRP A 123 -3.33 3.04 7.54
N VAL A 124 -4.13 3.12 6.48
CA VAL A 124 -5.37 2.36 6.36
C VAL A 124 -5.37 1.66 5.01
N VAL A 125 -5.23 0.34 5.03
CA VAL A 125 -5.25 -0.53 3.86
C VAL A 125 -6.63 -1.17 3.76
N LYS A 126 -7.33 -0.95 2.65
CA LYS A 126 -8.74 -1.32 2.47
C LYS A 126 -9.00 -2.05 1.17
N ASN A 127 -9.83 -3.09 1.23
CA ASN A 127 -10.28 -3.83 0.05
C ASN A 127 -9.11 -4.32 -0.83
N ILE A 128 -8.07 -4.89 -0.21
CA ILE A 128 -6.90 -5.42 -0.93
C ILE A 128 -6.82 -6.93 -0.70
N GLU A 129 -6.61 -7.69 -1.78
CA GLU A 129 -6.23 -9.10 -1.72
C GLU A 129 -4.71 -9.23 -1.93
N PHE A 130 -4.02 -9.81 -0.95
CA PHE A 130 -2.62 -10.20 -1.05
C PHE A 130 -2.58 -11.69 -1.30
N LYS A 131 -2.15 -12.08 -2.50
CA LYS A 131 -2.12 -13.48 -2.88
C LYS A 131 -0.87 -13.85 -3.67
N ARG A 132 -0.41 -15.08 -3.50
CA ARG A 132 0.59 -15.68 -4.40
C ARG A 132 0.02 -16.94 -5.04
N TYR A 133 0.44 -17.27 -6.26
CA TYR A 133 0.05 -18.52 -6.94
C TYR A 133 1.16 -19.57 -7.05
N THR A 134 2.28 -19.42 -6.31
CA THR A 134 3.46 -20.30 -6.42
C THR A 134 3.87 -20.92 -5.08
N ASP A 135 4.51 -22.08 -5.13
CA ASP A 135 4.87 -22.93 -3.96
C ASP A 135 6.04 -22.39 -3.11
N THR A 136 6.43 -21.13 -3.30
CA THR A 136 7.57 -20.52 -2.58
C THR A 136 7.09 -19.61 -1.47
N ALA A 137 7.70 -19.75 -0.29
CA ALA A 137 7.32 -18.98 0.90
C ALA A 137 7.28 -17.47 0.61
N TRP A 138 6.16 -16.85 0.96
CA TRP A 138 5.85 -15.46 0.67
C TRP A 138 4.97 -14.86 1.74
N ASP A 139 5.28 -13.62 2.09
CA ASP A 139 4.54 -12.82 3.05
C ASP A 139 3.60 -11.88 2.29
N GLY A 140 2.30 -11.86 2.61
CA GLY A 140 1.37 -10.91 2.00
C GLY A 140 1.85 -9.46 2.25
N VAL A 141 2.12 -9.17 3.51
CA VAL A 141 2.80 -7.94 3.94
C VAL A 141 3.94 -8.28 4.88
N TRP A 142 5.10 -7.68 4.63
CA TRP A 142 6.26 -7.70 5.51
C TRP A 142 6.50 -6.32 6.08
N GLY A 143 6.51 -6.21 7.41
CA GLY A 143 6.86 -5.00 8.14
C GLY A 143 8.18 -5.16 8.88
N GLY A 144 9.19 -4.42 8.43
CA GLY A 144 10.48 -4.28 9.09
C GLY A 144 10.50 -3.08 10.05
N GLY A 145 11.16 -3.22 11.19
CA GLY A 145 11.29 -2.13 12.18
C GLY A 145 10.05 -1.93 13.07
N HIS A 146 9.99 -0.78 13.76
CA HIS A 146 8.94 -0.42 14.73
C HIS A 146 7.71 0.18 14.03
N MET A 147 7.00 -0.63 13.25
CA MET A 147 5.78 -0.21 12.58
C MET A 147 4.57 -0.18 13.50
N THR A 148 3.99 1.00 13.71
CA THR A 148 2.80 1.16 14.55
C THR A 148 1.69 1.96 13.86
N ASN A 149 0.42 1.63 14.16
CA ASN A 149 -0.81 2.32 13.71
C ASN A 149 -1.28 2.00 12.28
N VAL A 150 -1.04 0.78 11.81
CA VAL A 150 -1.53 0.31 10.50
C VAL A 150 -2.83 -0.47 10.69
N LEU A 151 -3.88 -0.05 9.99
CA LEU A 151 -5.17 -0.75 9.95
C LEU A 151 -5.32 -1.48 8.61
N PHE A 152 -5.54 -2.79 8.67
CA PHE A 152 -6.06 -3.57 7.55
C PHE A 152 -7.57 -3.74 7.74
N GLN A 153 -8.36 -3.34 6.73
CA GLN A 153 -9.81 -3.43 6.77
C GLN A 153 -10.34 -4.05 5.47
N HIS A 154 -11.17 -5.09 5.56
CA HIS A 154 -11.77 -5.74 4.39
C HIS A 154 -10.72 -6.32 3.43
N CYS A 155 -9.54 -6.66 3.96
CA CYS A 155 -8.46 -7.29 3.20
C CYS A 155 -8.60 -8.80 3.14
N ARG A 156 -8.01 -9.41 2.12
CA ARG A 156 -7.91 -10.85 1.92
C ARG A 156 -6.45 -11.25 1.85
N PHE A 157 -6.11 -12.37 2.49
CA PHE A 157 -4.78 -12.93 2.47
C PHE A 157 -4.92 -14.38 1.99
N GLY A 158 -4.48 -14.61 0.75
CA GLY A 158 -4.67 -15.82 -0.03
C GLY A 158 -3.38 -16.56 -0.36
N ASN A 159 -3.25 -17.85 -0.05
CA ASN A 159 -2.11 -18.70 -0.46
C ASN A 159 -0.74 -18.07 -0.12
N ASN A 160 -0.61 -17.60 1.12
CA ASN A 160 0.61 -16.96 1.64
C ASN A 160 1.27 -17.86 2.69
N ALA A 161 2.60 -17.88 2.77
CA ALA A 161 3.28 -18.54 3.89
C ALA A 161 3.05 -17.77 5.21
N THR A 162 3.03 -16.44 5.12
CA THR A 162 2.61 -15.54 6.20
C THR A 162 1.68 -14.48 5.64
N ALA A 163 0.51 -14.27 6.24
CA ALA A 163 -0.36 -13.18 5.80
C ALA A 163 0.24 -11.80 6.12
N LEU A 164 0.66 -11.62 7.38
CA LEU A 164 1.26 -10.40 7.91
C LEU A 164 2.47 -10.77 8.77
N TYR A 165 3.66 -10.33 8.37
CA TYR A 165 4.89 -10.46 9.14
C TYR A 165 5.30 -9.08 9.68
N GLY A 166 5.67 -8.97 10.96
CA GLY A 166 6.23 -7.73 11.51
C GLY A 166 6.04 -7.57 13.01
N ASN A 167 6.43 -6.40 13.54
CA ASN A 167 6.30 -6.05 14.96
C ASN A 167 4.88 -5.59 15.35
N ALA A 168 4.64 -5.40 16.64
CA ALA A 168 3.35 -4.94 17.17
C ALA A 168 2.91 -3.59 16.58
N GLY A 169 1.62 -3.41 16.31
CA GLY A 169 1.11 -2.15 15.75
C GLY A 169 0.06 -2.26 14.66
N TYR A 170 -0.31 -3.50 14.29
CA TYR A 170 -1.37 -3.77 13.33
C TYR A 170 -2.74 -3.88 14.00
N SER A 171 -3.75 -3.30 13.36
CA SER A 171 -5.16 -3.58 13.61
C SER A 171 -5.74 -4.28 12.39
N ILE A 172 -6.59 -5.29 12.62
CA ILE A 172 -7.20 -6.09 11.56
C ILE A 172 -8.71 -6.07 11.78
N LEU A 173 -9.48 -5.62 10.79
CA LEU A 173 -10.93 -5.47 10.86
C LEU A 173 -11.61 -6.10 9.63
N ASP A 174 -12.50 -7.06 9.84
CA ASP A 174 -13.24 -7.75 8.77
C ASP A 174 -12.34 -8.30 7.64
N CYS A 175 -11.15 -8.80 7.98
CA CYS A 175 -10.26 -9.42 7.00
C CYS A 175 -10.46 -10.94 6.94
N TRP A 176 -10.13 -11.53 5.79
CA TRP A 176 -10.20 -12.97 5.56
C TRP A 176 -8.82 -13.57 5.33
N LEU A 177 -8.53 -14.66 6.03
CA LEU A 177 -7.45 -15.58 5.71
C LEU A 177 -8.08 -16.74 4.95
N HIS A 178 -7.59 -17.03 3.75
CA HIS A 178 -8.08 -18.15 2.94
C HIS A 178 -6.93 -18.79 2.18
N ASP A 179 -7.00 -20.09 1.97
CA ASP A 179 -6.02 -20.85 1.20
C ASP A 179 -6.75 -21.99 0.50
#